data_AF-A0A128A1Z2-F1
#
_entry.id   AF-A0A128A1Z2-F1
#
_cell.length_a   1.000
_cell.length_b   1.000
_cell.length_c   1.000
_cell.angle_alpha   90.00
_cell.angle_beta   90.00
_cell.angle_gamma   90.00
#
_symmetry.space_group_name_H-M   'P 1'
#
loop_
_entity.id
_entity.type
_entity.pdbx_description
1 polymer ?
#
loop_
_entity_poly.entity_id
_entity_poly.type
_entity_poly.pdbx_seq_one_letter_code
_entity_poly.pdbx_strand_id
1 'polypeptide(L)'
;MKALNLTILILSGIAIIMGVNFDAYATCVLGPNGTQECAGPPVLHMTVNAQSNRYATDDTVTIFGHVDQVLLDQDNDVIQVEIYNPNNVLYKSNKINVSQNGTYSYSFKINGVLGISGWYDAKIIPTPTEWTGIGFNYESTPYHVTIGNTTFPIIYKIDGGKINSIDVNPHETSITIHANQVRWMTLDLPRNLLDAKDDKNNDISFLVFTNYTATNFKEISSDENTRTLTLEVPPITEKYDIFERENADIKIIGTTLAPLVNRDVIPYHVASPISQQKSGIPIKEIDCADGLQLVVKSDGKTPACVKPDTVGMLILRGWASVNDLPSNLVCNQDCKNMVEKAGYACNAEGDIFSCHIQNSANVTQVIIPHGSSNQQSNTYNYIPNKITLILGTNSTVQWYNQDDVPNSITSDLKKFDSTFIMPNHSWTFVFDRPGIYWYHSEQHPWMHAEIIVLPSEFVPVTPKGPIHP
;
A
#
# COMPACT_ATOMS: atom_id res chain seq x y z
N MET A 1 48.07 -57.43 29.49
CA MET A 1 47.67 -58.63 28.72
C MET A 1 46.62 -59.39 29.52
N LYS A 2 45.49 -59.70 28.86
CA LYS A 2 44.42 -60.65 29.19
C LYS A 2 43.43 -60.32 30.32
N ALA A 3 42.17 -60.38 29.89
CA ALA A 3 40.89 -60.18 30.56
C ALA A 3 40.56 -61.23 31.63
N LEU A 4 39.53 -60.93 32.43
CA LEU A 4 38.48 -61.91 32.68
C LEU A 4 37.10 -61.22 32.81
N ASN A 5 36.14 -61.74 32.03
CA ASN A 5 34.73 -61.38 32.02
C ASN A 5 34.03 -61.79 33.33
N LEU A 6 32.97 -61.07 33.73
CA LEU A 6 31.80 -61.72 34.32
C LEU A 6 30.49 -61.01 33.93
N THR A 7 29.58 -61.84 33.45
CA THR A 7 28.31 -61.54 32.80
C THR A 7 27.18 -61.25 33.80
N ILE A 8 26.27 -60.36 33.40
CA ILE A 8 25.01 -59.94 34.03
C ILE A 8 23.95 -61.05 33.97
N LEU A 9 23.06 -61.19 34.98
CA LEU A 9 21.58 -61.31 34.82
C LEU A 9 20.82 -61.36 36.19
N ILE A 10 20.17 -60.29 36.68
CA ILE A 10 18.74 -59.80 36.66
C ILE A 10 17.76 -60.37 37.75
N LEU A 11 16.99 -59.41 38.31
CA LEU A 11 15.66 -59.43 38.98
C LEU A 11 15.66 -59.90 40.45
N SER A 12 14.96 -59.29 41.41
CA SER A 12 13.98 -58.19 41.53
C SER A 12 13.79 -58.03 43.07
N GLY A 13 13.66 -56.88 43.73
CA GLY A 13 12.95 -55.66 43.41
C GLY A 13 11.94 -55.39 44.53
N ILE A 14 12.38 -54.84 45.68
CA ILE A 14 11.59 -53.97 46.59
C ILE A 14 12.60 -53.06 47.29
N ALA A 15 12.75 -51.82 46.82
CA ALA A 15 13.43 -50.76 47.56
C ALA A 15 12.36 -49.86 48.18
N ILE A 16 12.28 -49.92 49.51
CA ILE A 16 11.52 -48.99 50.34
C ILE A 16 12.17 -47.61 50.14
N ILE A 17 11.44 -46.67 49.53
CA ILE A 17 11.85 -45.28 49.46
C ILE A 17 11.68 -44.71 50.88
N MET A 18 12.75 -44.72 51.66
CA MET A 18 12.89 -43.82 52.80
C MET A 18 13.32 -42.47 52.23
N GLY A 19 12.39 -41.52 52.18
CA GLY A 19 12.70 -40.13 51.89
C GLY A 19 13.71 -39.61 52.90
N VAL A 20 14.89 -39.27 52.41
CA VAL A 20 15.83 -38.44 53.16
C VAL A 20 15.62 -37.01 52.70
N ASN A 21 15.01 -36.19 53.56
CA ASN A 21 15.12 -34.74 53.47
C ASN A 21 16.61 -34.40 53.50
N PHE A 22 17.15 -33.92 52.38
CA PHE A 22 18.46 -33.30 52.38
C PHE A 22 18.31 -31.90 52.96
N ASP A 23 18.46 -31.79 54.28
CA ASP A 23 18.84 -30.52 54.87
C ASP A 23 20.21 -30.15 54.28
N ALA A 24 20.28 -29.02 53.56
CA ALA A 24 21.50 -28.53 52.95
C ALA A 24 22.50 -28.14 54.05
N TYR A 25 23.37 -29.08 54.45
CA TYR A 25 24.40 -28.80 55.44
C TYR A 25 25.51 -27.94 54.83
N ALA A 26 25.75 -26.78 55.43
CA ALA A 26 26.95 -26.00 55.25
C ALA A 26 28.20 -26.83 55.58
N THR A 27 29.15 -26.94 54.64
CA THR A 27 30.43 -27.59 54.90
C THR A 27 31.29 -26.68 55.78
N CYS A 28 31.63 -27.16 56.98
CA CYS A 28 32.58 -26.48 57.86
C CYS A 28 33.98 -27.07 57.70
N VAL A 29 34.99 -26.20 57.56
CA VAL A 29 36.39 -26.58 57.50
C VAL A 29 37.08 -26.10 58.77
N LEU A 30 37.87 -26.96 59.39
CA LEU A 30 38.71 -26.59 60.52
C LEU A 30 39.98 -25.92 60.01
N GLY A 31 40.14 -24.64 60.33
CA GLY A 31 41.36 -23.90 60.04
C GLY A 31 42.56 -24.41 60.86
N PRO A 32 43.79 -24.10 60.43
CA PRO A 32 45.03 -24.58 61.06
C PRO A 32 45.21 -24.15 62.53
N ASN A 33 44.42 -23.19 63.02
CA ASN A 33 44.40 -22.73 64.42
C ASN A 33 43.23 -23.29 65.24
N GLY A 34 42.48 -24.28 64.72
CA GLY A 34 41.32 -24.86 65.40
C GLY A 34 40.03 -24.02 65.31
N THR A 35 40.01 -22.96 64.52
CA THR A 35 38.82 -22.17 64.24
C THR A 35 37.97 -22.87 63.18
N GLN A 36 36.72 -23.20 63.51
CA GLN A 36 35.77 -23.80 62.57
C GLN A 36 35.15 -22.68 61.72
N GLU A 37 35.52 -22.63 60.44
CA GLU A 37 34.87 -21.76 59.46
C GLU A 37 33.82 -22.57 58.71
N CYS A 38 32.57 -22.22 58.90
CA CYS A 38 31.46 -22.78 58.14
C CYS A 38 31.21 -21.88 56.93
N ALA A 39 31.17 -22.48 55.73
CA ALA A 39 30.56 -21.79 54.60
C ALA A 39 29.13 -21.41 55.01
N GLY A 40 28.69 -20.18 54.72
CA GLY A 40 27.28 -19.82 54.91
C GLY A 40 26.37 -20.81 54.16
N PRO A 41 25.10 -20.95 54.56
CA PRO A 41 24.15 -21.74 53.76
C PRO A 41 24.22 -21.30 52.30
N PRO A 42 24.17 -22.24 51.33
CA PRO A 42 24.24 -21.89 49.92
C PRO A 42 23.19 -20.82 49.63
N VAL A 43 23.62 -19.66 49.12
CA VAL A 43 22.69 -18.62 48.69
C VAL A 43 21.96 -19.19 47.49
N LEU A 44 20.65 -19.34 47.60
CA LEU A 44 19.81 -19.85 46.53
C LEU A 44 19.57 -18.71 45.53
N HIS A 45 19.87 -18.98 44.25
CA HIS A 45 19.81 -18.00 43.18
C HIS A 45 18.56 -18.22 42.33
N MET A 46 17.74 -17.17 42.31
CA MET A 46 16.64 -17.04 41.37
C MET A 46 16.76 -15.69 40.66
N THR A 47 16.71 -15.71 39.33
CA THR A 47 16.79 -14.52 38.49
C THR A 47 15.65 -14.50 37.49
N VAL A 48 15.19 -13.29 37.15
CA VAL A 48 14.22 -13.04 36.10
C VAL A 48 14.66 -11.80 35.33
N ASN A 49 14.60 -11.90 34.00
CA ASN A 49 14.95 -10.85 33.07
C ASN A 49 13.90 -10.81 31.96
N ALA A 50 13.80 -9.65 31.31
CA ALA A 50 13.01 -9.45 30.12
C ALA A 50 13.96 -9.06 28.99
N GLN A 51 13.67 -9.51 27.77
CA GLN A 51 14.50 -9.20 26.60
C GLN A 51 14.61 -7.67 26.33
N SER A 52 13.56 -6.93 26.69
CA SER A 52 13.46 -5.48 26.66
C SER A 52 12.63 -4.99 27.87
N ASN A 53 12.76 -3.72 28.23
CA ASN A 53 11.89 -3.04 29.20
C ASN A 53 10.77 -2.23 28.54
N ARG A 54 10.71 -2.20 27.20
CA ARG A 54 9.69 -1.54 26.38
C ARG A 54 9.28 -2.44 25.22
N TYR A 55 7.99 -2.53 24.99
CA TYR A 55 7.37 -3.31 23.93
C TYR A 55 6.22 -2.52 23.30
N ALA A 56 5.94 -2.76 22.03
CA ALA A 56 4.81 -2.21 21.30
C ALA A 56 3.89 -3.33 20.78
N THR A 57 2.80 -2.96 20.13
CA THR A 57 1.93 -3.91 19.44
C THR A 57 2.74 -4.90 18.60
N ASP A 58 2.41 -6.19 18.76
CA ASP A 58 3.04 -7.35 18.12
C ASP A 58 4.49 -7.71 18.50
N ASP A 59 5.11 -6.98 19.42
CA ASP A 59 6.34 -7.48 20.03
C ASP A 59 6.08 -8.80 20.77
N THR A 60 7.03 -9.73 20.65
CA THR A 60 7.06 -10.91 21.50
C THR A 60 7.80 -10.54 22.78
N VAL A 61 7.06 -10.51 23.89
CA VAL A 61 7.65 -10.37 25.21
C VAL A 61 8.29 -11.70 25.58
N THR A 62 9.60 -11.71 25.80
CA THR A 62 10.34 -12.87 26.26
C THR A 62 10.87 -12.61 27.66
N ILE A 63 10.40 -13.41 28.61
CA ILE A 63 10.87 -13.45 29.99
C ILE A 63 11.75 -14.67 30.16
N PHE A 64 12.92 -14.51 30.74
CA PHE A 64 13.88 -15.60 30.89
C PHE A 64 14.70 -15.43 32.17
N GLY A 65 15.30 -16.52 32.64
CA GLY A 65 16.13 -16.47 33.83
C GLY A 65 16.66 -17.82 34.25
N HIS A 66 17.03 -17.89 35.52
CA HIS A 66 17.57 -19.10 36.15
C HIS A 66 16.91 -19.31 37.52
N VAL A 67 16.61 -20.56 37.84
CA VAL A 67 16.17 -21.01 39.17
C VAL A 67 17.04 -22.20 39.58
N ASP A 68 17.63 -22.13 40.78
CA ASP A 68 18.37 -23.26 41.35
C ASP A 68 17.42 -24.46 41.56
N GLN A 69 17.84 -25.64 41.12
CA GLN A 69 17.01 -26.86 41.11
C GLN A 69 16.43 -27.23 42.48
N VAL A 70 17.13 -26.91 43.57
CA VAL A 70 16.68 -27.17 44.95
C VAL A 70 15.45 -26.34 45.36
N LEU A 71 15.14 -25.27 44.63
CA LEU A 71 13.94 -24.44 44.82
C LEU A 71 12.72 -24.98 44.08
N LEU A 72 12.89 -25.94 43.18
CA LEU A 72 11.78 -26.52 42.43
C LEU A 72 11.05 -27.54 43.31
N ASP A 73 9.72 -27.58 43.18
CA ASP A 73 8.90 -28.58 43.88
C ASP A 73 9.35 -29.98 43.44
N GLN A 74 9.51 -30.91 44.38
CA GLN A 74 10.23 -32.19 44.18
C GLN A 74 9.58 -33.13 43.14
N ASP A 75 8.36 -32.79 42.67
CA ASP A 75 7.55 -33.63 41.80
C ASP A 75 7.41 -33.12 40.35
N ASN A 76 7.94 -31.94 39.99
CA ASN A 76 8.00 -31.49 38.60
C ASN A 76 8.93 -30.29 38.46
N ASP A 77 9.93 -30.38 37.57
CA ASP A 77 10.86 -29.30 37.17
C ASP A 77 10.13 -28.13 36.46
N VAL A 78 9.07 -27.60 37.07
CA VAL A 78 8.17 -26.60 36.50
C VAL A 78 8.07 -25.41 37.43
N ILE A 79 7.95 -24.23 36.81
CA ILE A 79 7.66 -22.98 37.51
C ILE A 79 6.36 -22.41 36.98
N GLN A 80 5.66 -21.68 37.84
CA GLN A 80 4.48 -20.92 37.46
C GLN A 80 4.90 -19.51 37.03
N VAL A 81 4.47 -19.10 35.84
CA VAL A 81 4.62 -17.74 35.32
C VAL A 81 3.28 -17.06 35.35
N GLU A 82 3.23 -15.86 35.93
CA GLU A 82 2.03 -15.02 35.94
C GLU A 82 2.36 -13.63 35.41
N ILE A 83 1.56 -13.14 34.48
CA ILE A 83 1.69 -11.81 33.90
C ILE A 83 0.49 -10.99 34.35
N TYR A 84 0.71 -9.86 35.00
CA TYR A 84 -0.32 -8.91 35.41
C TYR A 84 -0.28 -7.70 34.50
N ASN A 85 -1.46 -7.25 34.05
CA ASN A 85 -1.58 -6.05 33.22
C ASN A 85 -1.53 -4.76 34.07
N PRO A 86 -1.56 -3.57 33.46
CA PRO A 86 -1.46 -2.29 34.15
C PRO A 86 -2.54 -2.01 35.21
N ASN A 87 -3.66 -2.72 35.15
CA ASN A 87 -4.74 -2.64 36.14
C ASN A 87 -4.59 -3.68 37.25
N ASN A 88 -3.43 -4.35 37.35
CA ASN A 88 -3.15 -5.46 38.26
C ASN A 88 -4.13 -6.65 38.07
N VAL A 89 -4.65 -6.83 36.86
CA VAL A 89 -5.47 -8.00 36.49
C VAL A 89 -4.55 -9.06 35.89
N LEU A 90 -4.72 -10.32 36.31
CA LEU A 90 -3.99 -11.44 35.76
C LEU A 90 -4.29 -11.57 34.26
N TYR A 91 -3.27 -11.29 33.44
CA TYR A 91 -3.33 -11.29 31.97
C TYR A 91 -3.06 -12.68 31.39
N LYS A 92 -1.99 -13.34 31.86
CA LYS A 92 -1.62 -14.70 31.47
C LYS A 92 -1.08 -15.46 32.66
N SER A 93 -1.32 -16.76 32.68
CA SER A 93 -0.83 -17.68 33.70
C SER A 93 -0.46 -19.00 33.01
N ASN A 94 0.75 -19.50 33.23
CA ASN A 94 1.19 -20.76 32.62
C ASN A 94 2.26 -21.45 33.46
N LYS A 95 2.33 -22.79 33.37
CA LYS A 95 3.43 -23.59 33.93
C LYS A 95 4.44 -23.88 32.82
N ILE A 96 5.72 -23.62 33.09
CA ILE A 96 6.81 -23.88 32.14
C ILE A 96 7.85 -24.79 32.76
N ASN A 97 8.45 -25.65 31.94
CA ASN A 97 9.55 -26.49 32.37
C ASN A 97 10.84 -25.68 32.51
N VAL A 98 11.62 -26.02 33.52
CA VAL A 98 12.99 -25.55 33.74
C VAL A 98 13.94 -26.59 33.18
N SER A 99 14.98 -26.18 32.47
CA SER A 99 15.98 -27.10 31.97
C SER A 99 16.88 -27.62 33.11
N GLN A 100 17.59 -28.72 32.87
CA GLN A 100 18.46 -29.37 33.87
C GLN A 100 19.54 -28.44 34.46
N ASN A 101 19.96 -27.42 33.72
CA ASN A 101 20.90 -26.40 34.16
C ASN A 101 20.21 -25.18 34.82
N GLY A 102 18.94 -25.30 35.23
CA GLY A 102 18.20 -24.25 35.94
C GLY A 102 17.64 -23.12 35.07
N THR A 103 17.88 -23.09 33.76
CA THR A 103 17.41 -22.00 32.90
C THR A 103 15.96 -22.18 32.46
N TYR A 104 15.26 -21.07 32.25
CA TYR A 104 13.91 -21.08 31.69
C TYR A 104 13.69 -19.88 30.76
N SER A 105 12.72 -20.01 29.86
CA SER A 105 12.27 -18.93 28.97
C SER A 105 10.78 -19.09 28.67
N TYR A 106 10.07 -17.97 28.67
CA TYR A 106 8.66 -17.88 28.32
C TYR A 106 8.43 -16.68 27.41
N SER A 107 7.92 -16.97 26.22
CA SER A 107 7.59 -15.96 25.22
C SER A 107 6.09 -15.88 25.02
N PHE A 108 5.55 -14.66 25.00
CA PHE A 108 4.14 -14.41 24.74
C PHE A 108 3.94 -13.08 24.00
N LYS A 109 2.76 -12.92 23.41
CA LYS A 109 2.32 -11.63 22.86
C LYS A 109 1.24 -11.02 23.74
N ILE A 110 1.22 -9.69 23.79
CA ILE A 110 0.15 -8.92 24.42
C ILE A 110 -0.89 -8.59 23.34
N ASN A 111 -2.08 -9.13 23.53
CA ASN A 111 -3.24 -9.06 22.65
C ASN A 111 -4.55 -9.25 23.43
N GLY A 112 -5.68 -9.08 22.73
CA GLY A 112 -7.02 -9.26 23.27
C GLY A 112 -7.44 -8.14 24.22
N VAL A 113 -8.67 -8.22 24.73
CA VAL A 113 -9.30 -7.14 25.54
C VAL A 113 -8.58 -6.82 26.85
N LEU A 114 -7.74 -7.72 27.36
CA LEU A 114 -6.93 -7.51 28.56
C LEU A 114 -5.52 -6.96 28.26
N GLY A 115 -5.12 -6.95 26.98
CA GLY A 115 -3.83 -6.47 26.48
C GLY A 115 -3.84 -4.96 26.22
N ILE A 116 -3.88 -4.18 27.29
CA ILE A 116 -3.94 -2.71 27.25
C ILE A 116 -2.55 -2.08 27.39
N SER A 117 -2.36 -0.87 26.88
CA SER A 117 -1.14 -0.07 27.11
C SER A 117 -0.88 0.17 28.60
N GLY A 118 0.40 0.10 29.00
CA GLY A 118 0.89 0.46 30.33
C GLY A 118 1.97 -0.48 30.85
N TRP A 119 2.22 -0.40 32.16
CA TRP A 119 3.20 -1.22 32.87
C TRP A 119 2.66 -2.62 33.18
N TYR A 120 3.36 -3.67 32.77
CA TYR A 120 3.06 -5.06 33.09
C TYR A 120 4.07 -5.60 34.11
N ASP A 121 3.61 -6.48 34.99
CA ASP A 121 4.46 -7.20 35.94
C ASP A 121 4.45 -8.70 35.63
N ALA A 122 5.64 -9.26 35.37
CA ALA A 122 5.85 -10.70 35.23
C ALA A 122 6.37 -11.27 36.55
N LYS A 123 5.71 -12.30 37.07
CA LYS A 123 6.10 -13.03 38.28
C LYS A 123 6.48 -14.46 37.94
N ILE A 124 7.56 -14.91 38.55
CA ILE A 124 8.09 -16.27 38.47
C ILE A 124 7.97 -16.89 39.84
N ILE A 125 7.20 -17.96 39.94
CA ILE A 125 6.78 -18.59 41.19
C ILE A 125 7.22 -20.06 41.16
N PRO A 126 8.40 -20.41 41.69
CA PRO A 126 8.87 -21.79 41.77
C PRO A 126 8.15 -22.59 42.86
N THR A 127 7.74 -21.96 43.96
CA THR A 127 6.99 -22.59 45.05
C THR A 127 5.84 -21.68 45.50
N PRO A 128 4.84 -22.19 46.24
CA PRO A 128 3.73 -21.36 46.72
C PRO A 128 4.13 -20.17 47.61
N THR A 129 5.34 -20.18 48.18
CA THR A 129 5.83 -19.17 49.13
C THR A 129 6.93 -18.27 48.59
N GLU A 130 7.52 -18.60 47.44
CA GLU A 130 8.65 -17.85 46.87
C GLU A 130 8.32 -17.35 45.46
N TRP A 131 8.73 -16.11 45.17
CA TRP A 131 8.61 -15.54 43.83
C TRP A 131 9.66 -14.46 43.58
N THR A 132 9.97 -14.24 42.31
CA THR A 132 10.69 -13.06 41.82
C THR A 132 9.91 -12.43 40.68
N GLY A 133 10.15 -11.16 40.38
CA GLY A 133 9.42 -10.48 39.32
C GLY A 133 10.20 -9.41 38.58
N ILE A 134 9.71 -9.08 37.38
CA ILE A 134 10.23 -7.99 36.55
C ILE A 134 9.06 -7.24 35.90
N GLY A 135 9.20 -5.92 35.80
CA GLY A 135 8.24 -5.08 35.10
C GLY A 135 8.73 -4.64 33.73
N PHE A 136 7.80 -4.36 32.82
CA PHE A 136 8.09 -3.83 31.49
C PHE A 136 6.92 -2.97 30.98
N ASN A 137 7.20 -2.00 30.11
CA ASN A 137 6.17 -1.14 29.51
C ASN A 137 5.69 -1.72 28.17
N TYR A 138 4.39 -1.70 27.93
CA TYR A 138 3.77 -2.04 26.63
C TYR A 138 2.92 -0.86 26.12
N GLU A 139 3.06 -0.47 24.87
CA GLU A 139 2.22 0.56 24.23
C GLU A 139 1.48 -0.01 23.01
N SER A 140 0.15 -0.08 23.08
CA SER A 140 -0.74 -0.19 21.92
C SER A 140 -1.20 1.21 21.51
N THR A 141 -0.63 1.75 20.44
CA THR A 141 -1.01 3.07 19.94
C THR A 141 -1.30 3.00 18.44
N PRO A 142 -2.58 2.93 18.02
CA PRO A 142 -2.91 3.07 16.61
C PRO A 142 -2.55 4.47 16.12
N TYR A 143 -2.12 4.57 14.87
CA TYR A 143 -1.98 5.86 14.21
C TYR A 143 -3.37 6.39 13.90
N HIS A 144 -3.72 7.57 14.37
CA HIS A 144 -5.05 8.13 14.15
C HIS A 144 -5.02 9.09 12.96
N VAL A 145 -5.80 8.79 11.93
CA VAL A 145 -6.01 9.71 10.80
C VAL A 145 -7.39 10.33 10.95
N THR A 146 -7.51 11.63 10.72
CA THR A 146 -8.81 12.33 10.77
C THR A 146 -9.17 12.89 9.40
N ILE A 147 -10.38 12.59 8.91
CA ILE A 147 -10.95 13.14 7.69
C ILE A 147 -12.24 13.87 8.06
N GLY A 148 -12.27 15.18 7.87
CA GLY A 148 -13.36 16.02 8.37
C GLY A 148 -13.48 15.89 9.89
N ASN A 149 -14.61 15.37 10.37
CA ASN A 149 -14.88 15.16 11.80
C ASN A 149 -14.76 13.70 12.24
N THR A 150 -14.32 12.80 11.34
CA THR A 150 -14.23 11.36 11.62
C THR A 150 -12.77 10.97 11.81
N THR A 151 -12.47 10.30 12.92
CA THR A 151 -11.13 9.77 13.22
C THR A 151 -11.11 8.26 13.03
N PHE A 152 -10.12 7.77 12.31
CA PHE A 152 -9.90 6.38 11.97
C PHE A 152 -8.61 5.89 12.63
N PRO A 153 -8.69 4.83 13.47
CA PRO A 153 -7.49 4.19 14.01
C PRO A 153 -6.90 3.24 12.97
N ILE A 154 -5.62 3.42 12.64
CA ILE A 154 -4.84 2.49 11.83
C ILE A 154 -3.91 1.74 12.78
N ILE A 155 -4.21 0.47 13.01
CA ILE A 155 -3.33 -0.42 13.79
C ILE A 155 -2.21 -0.87 12.86
N TYR A 156 -0.97 -0.81 13.32
CA TYR A 156 0.17 -1.20 12.52
C TYR A 156 1.25 -1.89 13.34
N LYS A 157 2.07 -2.69 12.65
CA LYS A 157 3.32 -3.25 13.14
C LYS A 157 4.43 -2.88 12.15
N ILE A 158 5.59 -2.48 12.65
CA ILE A 158 6.79 -2.25 11.84
C ILE A 158 7.97 -3.02 12.40
N ASP A 159 8.90 -3.41 11.53
CA ASP A 159 10.23 -3.87 11.91
C ASP A 159 11.27 -2.82 11.48
N GLY A 160 11.98 -2.29 12.48
CA GLY A 160 12.86 -1.13 12.33
C GLY A 160 12.09 0.19 12.23
N GLY A 161 12.75 1.27 12.63
CA GLY A 161 12.28 2.61 12.32
C GLY A 161 11.00 3.09 13.02
N LYS A 162 10.30 4.03 12.37
CA LYS A 162 9.02 4.61 12.82
C LYS A 162 8.19 5.13 11.65
N ILE A 163 6.88 5.23 11.86
CA ILE A 163 5.99 6.04 10.99
C ILE A 163 6.10 7.51 11.44
N ASN A 164 6.35 8.41 10.49
CA ASN A 164 6.38 9.85 10.71
C ASN A 164 4.99 10.47 10.52
N SER A 165 4.34 10.17 9.39
CA SER A 165 2.97 10.61 9.10
C SER A 165 2.20 9.62 8.24
N ILE A 166 0.87 9.70 8.29
CA ILE A 166 -0.03 9.05 7.33
C ILE A 166 -0.95 10.13 6.77
N ASP A 167 -0.82 10.36 5.47
CA ASP A 167 -1.61 11.32 4.72
C ASP A 167 -2.71 10.58 3.96
N VAL A 168 -3.93 11.10 3.99
CA VAL A 168 -5.07 10.50 3.29
C VAL A 168 -5.59 11.45 2.23
N ASN A 169 -5.75 10.92 1.03
CA ASN A 169 -6.33 11.60 -0.10
C ASN A 169 -7.65 10.91 -0.50
N PRO A 170 -8.80 11.41 -0.01
CA PRO A 170 -10.10 10.86 -0.36
C PRO A 170 -10.44 10.97 -1.84
N HIS A 171 -9.94 11.99 -2.54
CA HIS A 171 -10.20 12.17 -3.98
C HIS A 171 -9.52 11.09 -4.82
N GLU A 172 -8.37 10.62 -4.37
CA GLU A 172 -7.61 9.54 -5.02
C GLU A 172 -7.94 8.16 -4.45
N THR A 173 -8.82 8.09 -3.44
CA THR A 173 -9.05 6.88 -2.64
C THR A 173 -7.71 6.25 -2.27
N SER A 174 -6.82 7.02 -1.64
CA SER A 174 -5.47 6.55 -1.32
C SER A 174 -4.96 7.08 0.00
N ILE A 175 -4.03 6.34 0.60
CA ILE A 175 -3.23 6.79 1.73
C ILE A 175 -1.75 6.75 1.37
N THR A 176 -0.97 7.68 1.93
CA THR A 176 0.49 7.71 1.81
C THR A 176 1.08 7.66 3.22
N ILE A 177 1.95 6.69 3.47
CA ILE A 177 2.61 6.51 4.76
C ILE A 177 4.06 6.96 4.58
N HIS A 178 4.45 7.97 5.36
CA HIS A 178 5.82 8.45 5.43
C HIS A 178 6.50 7.78 6.62
N ALA A 179 7.49 6.95 6.35
CA ALA A 179 8.21 6.18 7.36
C ALA A 179 9.72 6.44 7.31
N ASN A 180 10.42 6.14 8.39
CA ASN A 180 11.88 6.22 8.45
C ASN A 180 12.44 4.92 9.05
N GLN A 181 13.47 4.34 8.42
CA GLN A 181 14.17 3.09 8.74
C GLN A 181 13.28 1.83 8.84
N VAL A 182 12.07 1.87 8.29
CA VAL A 182 11.17 0.72 8.28
C VAL A 182 11.62 -0.27 7.21
N ARG A 183 11.79 -1.54 7.59
CA ARG A 183 12.16 -2.64 6.68
C ARG A 183 10.96 -3.48 6.28
N TRP A 184 9.99 -3.59 7.18
CA TRP A 184 8.79 -4.39 6.98
C TRP A 184 7.65 -3.77 7.77
N MET A 185 6.42 -3.93 7.26
CA MET A 185 5.23 -3.40 7.89
C MET A 185 4.03 -4.35 7.75
N THR A 186 3.16 -4.36 8.76
CA THR A 186 1.77 -4.82 8.68
C THR A 186 0.84 -3.67 9.04
N LEU A 187 -0.24 -3.51 8.29
CA LEU A 187 -1.24 -2.46 8.43
C LEU A 187 -2.62 -3.09 8.50
N ASP A 188 -3.40 -2.72 9.51
CA ASP A 188 -4.82 -3.01 9.55
C ASP A 188 -5.58 -1.78 9.05
N LEU A 189 -6.11 -1.88 7.83
CA LEU A 189 -6.78 -0.78 7.13
C LEU A 189 -8.29 -0.87 7.37
N PRO A 190 -8.90 0.15 8.02
CA PRO A 190 -10.35 0.21 8.12
C PRO A 190 -10.99 0.37 6.74
N ARG A 191 -11.95 -0.48 6.38
CA ARG A 191 -12.64 -0.44 5.07
C ARG A 191 -13.43 0.85 4.84
N ASN A 192 -13.91 1.45 5.92
CA ASN A 192 -14.58 2.76 5.88
C ASN A 192 -13.60 3.94 5.69
N LEU A 193 -12.29 3.71 5.79
CA LEU A 193 -11.23 4.66 5.47
C LEU A 193 -10.72 4.43 4.04
N LEU A 194 -10.38 3.19 3.71
CA LEU A 194 -9.82 2.78 2.43
C LEU A 194 -10.21 1.33 2.11
N ASP A 195 -10.77 1.09 0.93
CA ASP A 195 -11.06 -0.26 0.45
C ASP A 195 -10.76 -0.40 -1.05
N ALA A 196 -10.64 -1.64 -1.50
CA ALA A 196 -10.36 -2.01 -2.87
C ALA A 196 -11.43 -3.00 -3.38
N LYS A 197 -12.35 -2.48 -4.19
CA LYS A 197 -13.56 -3.14 -4.68
C LYS A 197 -13.70 -3.02 -6.21
N ASP A 198 -14.20 -4.06 -6.86
CA ASP A 198 -14.66 -3.98 -8.25
C ASP A 198 -16.05 -3.33 -8.36
N ASP A 199 -16.54 -3.12 -9.58
CA ASP A 199 -17.88 -2.56 -9.88
C ASP A 199 -19.03 -3.38 -9.28
N LYS A 200 -18.76 -4.64 -8.90
CA LYS A 200 -19.70 -5.57 -8.31
C LYS A 200 -19.55 -5.66 -6.79
N ASN A 201 -18.74 -4.79 -6.19
CA ASN A 201 -18.44 -4.72 -4.76
C ASN A 201 -17.71 -5.97 -4.21
N ASN A 202 -17.06 -6.75 -5.07
CA ASN A 202 -16.18 -7.83 -4.65
C ASN A 202 -14.83 -7.25 -4.23
N ASP A 203 -14.20 -7.86 -3.23
CA ASP A 203 -12.83 -7.51 -2.85
C ASP A 203 -11.86 -7.80 -4.00
N ILE A 204 -11.10 -6.79 -4.37
CA ILE A 204 -9.95 -6.90 -5.27
C ILE A 204 -8.69 -6.41 -4.56
N SER A 205 -7.53 -6.65 -5.16
CA SER A 205 -6.24 -6.25 -4.59
C SER A 205 -6.10 -4.73 -4.57
N PHE A 206 -5.55 -4.21 -3.48
CA PHE A 206 -5.01 -2.85 -3.44
C PHE A 206 -3.85 -2.67 -4.43
N LEU A 207 -3.55 -1.42 -4.75
CA LEU A 207 -2.29 -1.05 -5.40
C LEU A 207 -1.35 -0.48 -4.35
N VAL A 208 -0.15 -1.02 -4.27
CA VAL A 208 0.85 -0.58 -3.29
C VAL A 208 2.11 -0.16 -4.02
N PHE A 209 2.59 1.05 -3.71
CA PHE A 209 3.81 1.62 -4.23
C PHE A 209 4.73 2.00 -3.08
N THR A 210 6.00 1.63 -3.16
CA THR A 210 7.05 2.12 -2.26
C THR A 210 8.00 2.96 -3.07
N ASN A 211 8.22 4.20 -2.65
CA ASN A 211 9.06 5.17 -3.34
C ASN A 211 8.71 5.24 -4.83
N TYR A 212 7.40 5.37 -5.11
CA TYR A 212 6.83 5.49 -6.46
C TYR A 212 6.94 4.25 -7.36
N THR A 213 7.53 3.16 -6.87
CA THR A 213 7.64 1.88 -7.59
C THR A 213 6.63 0.87 -7.09
N ALA A 214 6.02 0.11 -8.01
CA ALA A 214 5.07 -0.93 -7.62
C ALA A 214 5.74 -1.94 -6.69
N THR A 215 5.09 -2.22 -5.55
CA THR A 215 5.62 -3.06 -4.49
C THR A 215 4.68 -4.23 -4.25
N ASN A 216 5.26 -5.42 -4.16
CA ASN A 216 4.51 -6.61 -3.80
C ASN A 216 4.11 -6.55 -2.33
N PHE A 217 2.88 -6.94 -2.04
CA PHE A 217 2.35 -7.05 -0.69
C PHE A 217 1.51 -8.33 -0.58
N LYS A 218 1.15 -8.69 0.64
CA LYS A 218 0.25 -9.80 0.93
C LYS A 218 -0.89 -9.32 1.82
N GLU A 219 -2.12 -9.63 1.44
CA GLU A 219 -3.26 -9.54 2.34
C GLU A 219 -3.30 -10.80 3.23
N ILE A 220 -3.26 -10.60 4.55
CA ILE A 220 -3.17 -11.71 5.52
C ILE A 220 -4.48 -11.97 6.25
N SER A 221 -5.37 -10.99 6.32
CA SER A 221 -6.74 -11.13 6.81
C SER A 221 -7.63 -10.06 6.21
N SER A 222 -8.92 -10.37 6.13
CA SER A 222 -9.95 -9.51 5.55
C SER A 222 -11.29 -9.92 6.17
N ASP A 223 -11.98 -8.97 6.80
CA ASP A 223 -13.31 -9.18 7.38
C ASP A 223 -14.25 -8.03 6.97
N GLU A 224 -15.40 -7.89 7.61
CA GLU A 224 -16.40 -6.85 7.27
C GLU A 224 -15.96 -5.41 7.60
N ASN A 225 -14.98 -5.23 8.50
CA ASN A 225 -14.56 -3.94 9.03
C ASN A 225 -13.16 -3.55 8.57
N THR A 226 -12.24 -4.50 8.44
CA THR A 226 -10.83 -4.21 8.12
C THR A 226 -10.24 -5.15 7.06
N ARG A 227 -9.14 -4.68 6.45
CA ARG A 227 -8.25 -5.47 5.59
C ARG A 227 -6.83 -5.30 6.07
N THR A 228 -6.17 -6.41 6.35
CA THR A 228 -4.83 -6.41 6.93
C THR A 228 -3.78 -6.76 5.88
N LEU A 229 -2.90 -5.81 5.59
CA LEU A 229 -1.85 -5.93 4.58
C LEU A 229 -0.48 -6.07 5.24
N THR A 230 0.40 -6.86 4.64
CA THR A 230 1.83 -6.91 4.99
C THR A 230 2.69 -6.68 3.75
N LEU A 231 3.75 -5.88 3.91
CA LEU A 231 4.70 -5.60 2.84
C LEU A 231 6.12 -5.48 3.40
N GLU A 232 7.10 -5.86 2.58
CA GLU A 232 8.50 -5.47 2.78
C GLU A 232 8.73 -4.09 2.16
N VAL A 233 9.46 -3.24 2.88
CA VAL A 233 9.85 -1.92 2.43
C VAL A 233 11.27 -2.04 1.89
N PRO A 234 11.46 -2.07 0.56
CA PRO A 234 12.80 -2.21 -0.01
C PRO A 234 13.70 -1.04 0.42
N PRO A 235 14.97 -1.29 0.77
CA PRO A 235 15.91 -0.23 1.07
C PRO A 235 16.09 0.67 -0.16
N ILE A 236 16.21 1.99 0.06
CA ILE A 236 16.50 2.92 -1.04
C ILE A 236 17.87 2.58 -1.62
N THR A 237 17.87 2.13 -2.87
CA THR A 237 19.08 1.80 -3.63
C THR A 237 19.48 2.91 -4.61
N GLU A 238 18.61 3.89 -4.87
CA GLU A 238 18.89 4.99 -5.78
C GLU A 238 19.69 6.12 -5.08
N LYS A 239 20.66 6.65 -5.85
CA LYS A 239 21.81 7.44 -5.40
C LYS A 239 21.48 8.93 -5.34
N TYR A 240 20.46 9.33 -4.58
CA TYR A 240 20.22 10.73 -4.26
C TYR A 240 20.00 10.88 -2.75
N ASP A 241 20.77 11.81 -2.20
CA ASP A 241 20.94 12.19 -0.80
C ASP A 241 21.23 11.08 0.25
N ILE A 242 22.36 11.23 0.94
CA ILE A 242 22.77 10.39 2.07
C ILE A 242 21.76 10.43 3.23
N PHE A 243 21.00 11.52 3.36
CA PHE A 243 20.03 11.72 4.44
C PHE A 243 18.64 11.14 4.14
N GLU A 244 18.30 10.86 2.87
CA GLU A 244 16.99 10.34 2.47
C GLU A 244 16.93 8.82 2.39
N ARG A 245 18.08 8.12 2.42
CA ARG A 245 18.16 6.65 2.24
C ARG A 245 17.40 5.82 3.27
N GLU A 246 16.97 6.46 4.35
CA GLU A 246 16.23 5.82 5.41
C GLU A 246 14.73 6.16 5.38
N ASN A 247 14.29 7.16 4.61
CA ASN A 247 12.87 7.48 4.51
C ASN A 247 12.18 6.58 3.48
N ALA A 248 10.89 6.30 3.65
CA ALA A 248 10.11 5.54 2.68
C ALA A 248 8.72 6.15 2.57
N ASP A 249 8.30 6.36 1.32
CA ASP A 249 6.93 6.77 0.98
C ASP A 249 6.17 5.54 0.48
N ILE A 250 5.19 5.08 1.24
CA ILE A 250 4.36 3.91 0.91
C ILE A 250 2.97 4.41 0.56
N LYS A 251 2.63 4.43 -0.73
CA LYS A 251 1.29 4.81 -1.21
C LYS A 251 0.43 3.58 -1.44
N ILE A 252 -0.71 3.50 -0.78
CA ILE A 252 -1.72 2.45 -0.94
C ILE A 252 -2.95 3.08 -1.55
N ILE A 253 -3.35 2.60 -2.73
CA ILE A 253 -4.52 3.08 -3.45
C ILE A 253 -5.60 2.01 -3.36
N GLY A 254 -6.75 2.42 -2.81
CA GLY A 254 -7.99 1.68 -2.87
C GLY A 254 -8.55 1.75 -4.28
N THR A 255 -9.08 0.65 -4.77
CA THR A 255 -9.69 0.59 -6.09
C THR A 255 -11.20 0.73 -5.94
N THR A 256 -11.79 1.65 -6.69
CA THR A 256 -13.15 1.47 -7.17
C THR A 256 -12.99 1.42 -8.68
N LEU A 257 -13.13 0.23 -9.26
CA LEU A 257 -13.41 0.19 -10.68
C LEU A 257 -14.84 0.77 -10.80
N ALA A 258 -14.90 2.05 -11.16
CA ALA A 258 -16.04 2.58 -11.87
C ALA A 258 -15.82 2.22 -13.34
N PRO A 259 -16.89 1.93 -14.10
CA PRO A 259 -16.75 1.72 -15.53
C PRO A 259 -16.04 2.95 -16.10
N LEU A 260 -15.04 2.68 -16.95
CA LEU A 260 -14.74 3.63 -18.01
C LEU A 260 -16.10 4.03 -18.60
N VAL A 261 -16.41 5.33 -18.56
CA VAL A 261 -17.70 5.98 -18.91
C VAL A 261 -18.69 6.13 -17.75
N ASN A 262 -18.56 7.22 -16.98
CA ASN A 262 -19.62 8.25 -16.86
C ASN A 262 -19.10 9.47 -16.09
N ARG A 263 -18.92 10.62 -16.76
CA ARG A 263 -18.91 11.91 -16.07
C ARG A 263 -20.25 12.58 -16.32
N ASP A 264 -21.11 12.54 -15.30
CA ASP A 264 -22.14 13.57 -15.15
C ASP A 264 -21.44 14.93 -14.99
N VAL A 265 -21.76 15.83 -15.92
CA VAL A 265 -21.18 17.15 -16.08
C VAL A 265 -21.83 18.13 -15.10
N ILE A 266 -21.02 18.90 -14.36
CA ILE A 266 -21.47 20.16 -13.75
C ILE A 266 -21.71 21.15 -14.90
N PRO A 267 -22.89 21.77 -15.04
CA PRO A 267 -23.25 22.49 -16.26
C PRO A 267 -22.39 23.75 -16.44
N TYR A 268 -21.39 23.65 -17.31
CA TYR A 268 -20.68 24.78 -17.88
C TYR A 268 -21.56 25.38 -18.97
N HIS A 269 -21.88 26.67 -18.87
CA HIS A 269 -22.77 27.32 -19.82
C HIS A 269 -21.98 27.67 -21.10
N VAL A 270 -21.91 26.72 -22.04
CA VAL A 270 -21.22 26.87 -23.32
C VAL A 270 -21.98 27.85 -24.22
N ALA A 271 -21.33 28.93 -24.64
CA ALA A 271 -21.89 29.91 -25.58
C ALA A 271 -22.14 29.27 -26.97
N SER A 272 -23.00 29.85 -27.81
CA SER A 272 -23.28 29.26 -29.13
C SER A 272 -22.02 29.27 -30.05
N PRO A 273 -21.89 28.33 -31.00
CA PRO A 273 -20.71 28.19 -31.88
C PRO A 273 -20.36 29.47 -32.64
N ILE A 274 -21.38 30.14 -33.16
CA ILE A 274 -21.20 31.40 -33.89
C ILE A 274 -20.76 32.51 -32.94
N SER A 275 -21.23 32.50 -31.68
CA SER A 275 -20.78 33.45 -30.68
C SER A 275 -19.31 33.22 -30.32
N GLN A 276 -18.90 31.96 -30.16
CA GLN A 276 -17.52 31.56 -29.90
C GLN A 276 -16.59 31.96 -31.06
N GLN A 277 -17.01 31.69 -32.29
CA GLN A 277 -16.27 32.11 -33.49
C GLN A 277 -16.15 33.64 -33.60
N LYS A 278 -17.22 34.38 -33.32
CA LYS A 278 -17.20 35.86 -33.32
C LYS A 278 -16.33 36.43 -32.21
N SER A 279 -16.15 35.69 -31.12
CA SER A 279 -15.20 36.00 -30.05
C SER A 279 -13.75 35.63 -30.42
N GLY A 280 -13.51 35.08 -31.62
CA GLY A 280 -12.18 34.78 -32.14
C GLY A 280 -11.70 33.34 -31.96
N ILE A 281 -12.55 32.43 -31.45
CA ILE A 281 -12.20 31.02 -31.26
C ILE A 281 -12.07 30.33 -32.64
N PRO A 282 -10.93 29.67 -32.94
CA PRO A 282 -10.76 28.92 -34.19
C PRO A 282 -11.86 27.89 -34.37
N ILE A 283 -12.35 27.74 -35.61
CA ILE A 283 -13.51 26.88 -35.91
C ILE A 283 -13.37 25.47 -35.34
N LYS A 284 -12.17 24.88 -35.37
CA LYS A 284 -11.87 23.51 -34.92
C LYS A 284 -11.77 23.36 -33.39
N GLU A 285 -11.78 24.47 -32.66
CA GLU A 285 -11.63 24.57 -31.21
C GLU A 285 -12.90 25.10 -30.54
N ILE A 286 -14.00 25.20 -31.29
CA ILE A 286 -15.29 25.64 -30.76
C ILE A 286 -15.91 24.53 -29.92
N ASP A 287 -16.21 24.86 -28.67
CA ASP A 287 -16.82 23.93 -27.73
C ASP A 287 -18.33 23.79 -27.98
N CYS A 288 -18.84 22.58 -27.82
CA CYS A 288 -20.26 22.30 -27.87
C CYS A 288 -20.82 22.02 -26.48
N ALA A 289 -22.06 22.43 -26.25
CA ALA A 289 -22.80 22.00 -25.07
C ALA A 289 -22.93 20.47 -25.04
N ASP A 290 -23.05 19.91 -23.84
CA ASP A 290 -23.10 18.47 -23.60
C ASP A 290 -24.08 17.75 -24.56
N GLY A 291 -23.60 16.67 -25.18
CA GLY A 291 -24.37 15.87 -26.12
C GLY A 291 -24.48 16.44 -27.55
N LEU A 292 -23.80 17.54 -27.86
CA LEU A 292 -23.68 18.09 -29.22
C LEU A 292 -22.24 18.01 -29.73
N GLN A 293 -22.08 17.92 -31.05
CA GLN A 293 -20.80 17.80 -31.75
C GLN A 293 -20.61 18.93 -32.75
N LEU A 294 -19.38 19.42 -32.83
CA LEU A 294 -18.99 20.47 -33.74
C LEU A 294 -18.97 19.93 -35.18
N VAL A 295 -19.68 20.61 -36.06
CA VAL A 295 -19.60 20.45 -37.51
C VAL A 295 -19.34 21.80 -38.15
N VAL A 296 -18.61 21.80 -39.27
CA VAL A 296 -18.41 22.99 -40.08
C VAL A 296 -19.25 22.85 -41.33
N LYS A 297 -20.05 23.88 -41.62
CA LYS A 297 -20.83 23.96 -42.84
C LYS A 297 -19.90 23.84 -44.06
N SER A 298 -20.42 23.35 -45.18
CA SER A 298 -19.65 23.13 -46.42
C SER A 298 -19.02 24.39 -47.02
N ASP A 299 -19.39 25.58 -46.53
CA ASP A 299 -18.69 26.83 -46.81
C ASP A 299 -17.31 26.95 -46.13
N GLY A 300 -16.96 26.01 -45.25
CA GLY A 300 -15.70 25.95 -44.50
C GLY A 300 -15.56 27.04 -43.44
N LYS A 301 -16.63 27.81 -43.18
CA LYS A 301 -16.57 29.04 -42.38
C LYS A 301 -17.60 29.10 -41.26
N THR A 302 -18.68 28.32 -41.34
CA THR A 302 -19.77 28.41 -40.37
C THR A 302 -19.79 27.19 -39.45
N PRO A 303 -19.44 27.33 -38.16
CA PRO A 303 -19.51 26.25 -37.18
C PRO A 303 -20.94 26.08 -36.64
N ALA A 304 -21.32 24.84 -36.35
CA ALA A 304 -22.56 24.50 -35.69
C ALA A 304 -22.36 23.30 -34.75
N CYS A 305 -23.06 23.30 -33.62
CA CYS A 305 -23.13 22.16 -32.71
C CYS A 305 -24.42 21.43 -32.99
N VAL A 306 -24.32 20.17 -33.37
CA VAL A 306 -25.45 19.34 -33.79
C VAL A 306 -25.44 18.03 -33.03
N LYS A 307 -26.58 17.35 -32.95
CA LYS A 307 -26.61 16.03 -32.31
C LYS A 307 -25.81 15.03 -33.14
N PRO A 308 -25.12 14.05 -32.50
CA PRO A 308 -24.32 13.03 -33.19
C PRO A 308 -25.04 12.31 -34.32
N ASP A 309 -26.32 11.96 -34.11
CA ASP A 309 -27.19 11.30 -35.09
C ASP A 309 -27.45 12.14 -36.37
N THR A 310 -27.26 13.46 -36.28
CA THR A 310 -27.57 14.42 -37.34
C THR A 310 -26.34 14.74 -38.19
N VAL A 311 -25.12 14.50 -37.67
CA VAL A 311 -23.85 14.83 -38.35
C VAL A 311 -23.78 14.16 -39.72
N GLY A 312 -24.03 12.85 -39.79
CA GLY A 312 -24.03 12.09 -41.04
C GLY A 312 -25.02 12.64 -42.08
N MET A 313 -26.22 13.01 -41.65
CA MET A 313 -27.25 13.55 -42.56
C MET A 313 -26.88 14.92 -43.12
N LEU A 314 -26.18 15.75 -42.34
CA LEU A 314 -25.72 17.07 -42.78
C LEU A 314 -24.58 16.95 -43.78
N ILE A 315 -23.69 15.98 -43.59
CA ILE A 315 -22.64 15.65 -44.56
C ILE A 315 -23.26 15.12 -45.86
N LEU A 316 -24.17 14.14 -45.77
CA LEU A 316 -24.86 13.55 -46.94
C LEU A 316 -25.63 14.59 -47.77
N ARG A 317 -26.19 15.60 -47.11
CA ARG A 317 -26.92 16.69 -47.77
C ARG A 317 -26.02 17.82 -48.27
N GLY A 318 -24.70 17.65 -48.19
CA GLY A 318 -23.73 18.66 -48.62
C GLY A 318 -23.75 19.92 -47.76
N TRP A 319 -24.36 19.85 -46.57
CA TRP A 319 -24.44 20.96 -45.65
C TRP A 319 -23.18 21.07 -44.79
N ALA A 320 -22.48 19.97 -44.48
CA ALA A 320 -21.24 19.96 -43.69
C ALA A 320 -20.03 19.38 -44.47
N SER A 321 -18.81 19.87 -44.17
CA SER A 321 -17.53 19.43 -44.78
C SER A 321 -16.95 18.21 -44.07
N VAL A 322 -16.51 17.20 -44.83
CA VAL A 322 -15.84 15.98 -44.30
C VAL A 322 -14.38 16.25 -43.90
N ASN A 323 -13.74 17.21 -44.54
CA ASN A 323 -12.30 17.48 -44.36
C ASN A 323 -12.00 18.32 -43.10
N ASP A 324 -13.04 18.83 -42.45
CA ASP A 324 -12.94 19.71 -41.29
C ASP A 324 -13.65 19.12 -40.05
N LEU A 325 -13.76 17.79 -40.02
CA LEU A 325 -14.38 17.04 -38.92
C LEU A 325 -13.42 16.87 -37.73
N PRO A 326 -13.95 16.77 -36.49
CA PRO A 326 -13.16 16.49 -35.30
C PRO A 326 -12.52 15.10 -35.36
N SER A 327 -11.39 14.95 -34.66
CA SER A 327 -10.60 13.71 -34.61
C SER A 327 -11.33 12.51 -33.99
N ASN A 328 -12.37 12.79 -33.20
CA ASN A 328 -13.24 11.80 -32.56
C ASN A 328 -14.70 12.10 -32.92
N LEU A 329 -15.29 11.26 -33.77
CA LEU A 329 -16.63 11.45 -34.31
C LEU A 329 -17.56 10.32 -33.87
N VAL A 330 -18.82 10.62 -33.57
CA VAL A 330 -19.84 9.59 -33.34
C VAL A 330 -20.80 9.61 -34.53
N CYS A 331 -20.93 8.47 -35.19
CA CYS A 331 -21.58 8.28 -36.48
C CYS A 331 -22.75 7.29 -36.37
N ASN A 332 -23.76 7.42 -37.22
CA ASN A 332 -24.65 6.31 -37.55
C ASN A 332 -24.06 5.47 -38.70
N GLN A 333 -24.74 4.40 -39.11
CA GLN A 333 -24.25 3.48 -40.15
C GLN A 333 -23.89 4.16 -41.47
N ASP A 334 -24.68 5.16 -41.88
CA ASP A 334 -24.44 5.90 -43.12
C ASP A 334 -23.22 6.82 -43.00
N CYS A 335 -23.08 7.52 -41.87
CA CYS A 335 -21.93 8.36 -41.52
C CYS A 335 -20.63 7.55 -41.50
N LYS A 336 -20.62 6.37 -40.87
CA LYS A 336 -19.47 5.46 -40.80
C LYS A 336 -18.92 5.16 -42.20
N ASN A 337 -19.80 4.72 -43.11
CA ASN A 337 -19.39 4.30 -44.46
C ASN A 337 -18.73 5.44 -45.26
N MET A 338 -19.01 6.70 -44.89
CA MET A 338 -18.43 7.88 -45.52
C MET A 338 -17.06 8.24 -44.93
N VAL A 339 -16.96 8.30 -43.60
CA VAL A 339 -15.72 8.73 -42.94
C VAL A 339 -14.62 7.66 -43.02
N GLU A 340 -15.00 6.38 -43.15
CA GLU A 340 -14.04 5.29 -43.45
C GLU A 340 -13.33 5.49 -44.80
N LYS A 341 -14.02 6.03 -45.81
CA LYS A 341 -13.40 6.38 -47.10
C LYS A 341 -12.48 7.59 -47.01
N ALA A 342 -12.63 8.40 -45.97
CA ALA A 342 -11.79 9.56 -45.66
C ALA A 342 -10.64 9.23 -44.69
N GLY A 343 -10.43 7.95 -44.35
CA GLY A 343 -9.28 7.50 -43.53
C GLY A 343 -9.58 7.32 -42.03
N TYR A 344 -10.85 7.33 -41.62
CA TYR A 344 -11.25 7.05 -40.23
C TYR A 344 -11.48 5.55 -40.00
N ALA A 345 -11.15 5.06 -38.81
CA ALA A 345 -11.51 3.77 -38.25
C ALA A 345 -12.76 3.93 -37.38
N CYS A 346 -13.81 3.15 -37.60
CA CYS A 346 -15.04 3.24 -36.81
C CYS A 346 -15.30 1.95 -36.04
N ASN A 347 -15.51 2.05 -34.72
CA ASN A 347 -15.89 0.94 -33.85
C ASN A 347 -17.40 1.01 -33.54
N ALA A 348 -18.09 -0.13 -33.59
CA ALA A 348 -19.55 -0.20 -33.43
C ALA A 348 -19.95 -0.42 -31.96
N GLU A 349 -20.97 0.30 -31.51
CA GLU A 349 -21.69 0.08 -30.26
C GLU A 349 -23.20 0.20 -30.53
N GLY A 350 -23.83 -0.92 -30.90
CA GLY A 350 -25.20 -0.90 -31.43
C GLY A 350 -25.29 -0.27 -32.83
N ASP A 351 -26.29 0.60 -33.05
CA ASP A 351 -26.48 1.33 -34.33
C ASP A 351 -25.62 2.60 -34.46
N ILE A 352 -24.74 2.84 -33.49
CA ILE A 352 -23.88 4.01 -33.35
C ILE A 352 -22.41 3.59 -33.44
N PHE A 353 -21.58 4.41 -34.09
CA PHE A 353 -20.19 4.12 -34.45
C PHE A 353 -19.25 5.23 -33.99
N SER A 354 -18.24 4.90 -33.21
CA SER A 354 -17.20 5.83 -32.78
C SER A 354 -16.01 5.78 -33.73
N CYS A 355 -15.75 6.87 -34.44
CA CYS A 355 -14.81 6.99 -35.53
C CYS A 355 -13.61 7.86 -35.17
N HIS A 356 -12.39 7.38 -35.43
CA HIS A 356 -11.12 8.03 -35.15
C HIS A 356 -10.18 7.91 -36.36
N ILE A 357 -9.18 8.76 -36.51
CA ILE A 357 -8.21 8.65 -37.62
C ILE A 357 -7.38 7.36 -37.45
N GLN A 358 -7.19 6.57 -38.51
CA GLN A 358 -6.39 5.32 -38.51
C GLN A 358 -4.90 5.61 -38.20
N ASN A 359 -4.59 5.80 -36.92
CA ASN A 359 -3.27 5.62 -36.28
C ASN A 359 -3.38 5.89 -34.77
N SER A 360 -4.09 5.04 -34.01
CA SER A 360 -3.88 4.81 -32.56
C SER A 360 -5.04 4.01 -31.96
N ALA A 361 -4.84 2.71 -31.71
CA ALA A 361 -5.75 1.95 -30.87
C ALA A 361 -5.38 2.01 -29.37
N ASN A 362 -4.15 2.39 -29.00
CA ASN A 362 -3.65 2.25 -27.61
C ASN A 362 -2.86 3.48 -27.10
N VAL A 363 -3.06 4.67 -27.67
CA VAL A 363 -2.37 5.90 -27.24
C VAL A 363 -3.30 6.79 -26.44
N THR A 364 -3.00 6.97 -25.15
CA THR A 364 -3.62 7.97 -24.28
C THR A 364 -3.08 9.36 -24.63
N GLN A 365 -3.93 10.36 -24.79
CA GLN A 365 -3.50 11.72 -25.15
C GLN A 365 -3.47 12.64 -23.94
N VAL A 366 -2.43 13.48 -23.89
CA VAL A 366 -2.30 14.61 -22.96
C VAL A 366 -2.05 15.87 -23.78
N ILE A 367 -2.73 16.94 -23.42
CA ILE A 367 -2.67 18.22 -24.11
C ILE A 367 -1.89 19.21 -23.23
N ILE A 368 -0.99 19.96 -23.84
CA ILE A 368 -0.39 21.16 -23.25
C ILE A 368 -1.17 22.33 -23.86
N PRO A 369 -2.16 22.89 -23.16
CA PRO A 369 -3.11 23.84 -23.74
C PRO A 369 -2.52 25.23 -23.90
N HIS A 370 -3.15 26.05 -24.74
CA HIS A 370 -2.79 27.46 -24.92
C HIS A 370 -2.71 28.22 -23.59
N GLY A 371 -1.61 28.96 -23.40
CA GLY A 371 -1.38 29.79 -22.23
C GLY A 371 -0.87 29.05 -20.99
N SER A 372 -0.63 27.75 -21.07
CA SER A 372 -0.08 26.93 -19.96
C SER A 372 1.34 27.36 -19.55
N SER A 373 2.10 27.90 -20.51
CA SER A 373 3.41 28.52 -20.31
C SER A 373 3.38 29.88 -19.62
N ASN A 374 2.20 30.42 -19.28
CA ASN A 374 2.07 31.63 -18.49
C ASN A 374 1.65 31.29 -17.05
N GLN A 375 2.55 31.47 -16.08
CA GLN A 375 2.29 31.21 -14.67
C GLN A 375 1.11 32.02 -14.08
N GLN A 376 0.79 33.18 -14.66
CA GLN A 376 -0.30 34.05 -14.21
C GLN A 376 -1.66 33.71 -14.84
N SER A 377 -1.69 32.78 -15.80
CA SER A 377 -2.91 32.26 -16.38
C SER A 377 -3.60 31.36 -15.34
N ASN A 378 -4.83 31.70 -14.94
CA ASN A 378 -5.68 30.82 -14.11
C ASN A 378 -6.20 29.59 -14.89
N THR A 379 -5.77 29.45 -16.13
CA THR A 379 -6.18 28.47 -17.12
C THR A 379 -4.97 27.62 -17.46
N TYR A 380 -4.92 26.46 -16.80
CA TYR A 380 -4.35 25.20 -17.29
C TYR A 380 -2.90 24.82 -16.98
N ASN A 381 -2.78 23.53 -16.72
CA ASN A 381 -1.58 22.70 -16.66
C ASN A 381 -1.76 21.58 -17.73
N TYR A 382 -0.98 20.51 -17.75
CA TYR A 382 -1.23 19.35 -18.63
C TYR A 382 -2.70 18.86 -18.51
N ILE A 383 -3.36 18.52 -19.62
CA ILE A 383 -4.77 18.07 -19.63
C ILE A 383 -4.91 16.69 -20.27
N PRO A 384 -5.41 15.68 -19.56
CA PRO A 384 -5.57 15.66 -18.11
C PRO A 384 -4.20 15.71 -17.39
N ASN A 385 -4.17 16.30 -16.19
CA ASN A 385 -2.95 16.37 -15.37
C ASN A 385 -2.68 15.09 -14.56
N LYS A 386 -3.60 14.12 -14.65
CA LYS A 386 -3.49 12.79 -14.08
C LYS A 386 -4.08 11.77 -15.04
N ILE A 387 -3.31 10.74 -15.37
CA ILE A 387 -3.78 9.60 -16.18
C ILE A 387 -3.39 8.28 -15.55
N THR A 388 -4.21 7.26 -15.79
CA THR A 388 -3.94 5.88 -15.40
C THR A 388 -3.82 5.02 -16.64
N LEU A 389 -2.70 4.32 -16.77
CA LEU A 389 -2.39 3.39 -17.85
C LEU A 389 -2.41 1.98 -17.31
N ILE A 390 -2.78 1.02 -18.15
CA ILE A 390 -2.72 -0.42 -17.86
C ILE A 390 -1.79 -1.05 -18.89
N LEU A 391 -0.73 -1.71 -18.42
CA LEU A 391 0.18 -2.44 -19.28
C LEU A 391 -0.59 -3.49 -20.11
N GLY A 392 -0.28 -3.55 -21.40
CA GLY A 392 -0.97 -4.43 -22.35
C GLY A 392 -2.32 -3.91 -22.85
N THR A 393 -2.84 -2.79 -22.32
CA THR A 393 -4.08 -2.14 -22.80
C THR A 393 -3.79 -0.79 -23.43
N ASN A 394 -3.33 0.19 -22.65
CA ASN A 394 -3.17 1.59 -23.09
C ASN A 394 -1.88 2.23 -22.57
N SER A 395 -0.75 1.52 -22.70
CA SER A 395 0.54 1.95 -22.11
C SER A 395 1.34 2.95 -22.94
N THR A 396 0.77 3.50 -24.02
CA THR A 396 1.42 4.55 -24.82
C THR A 396 0.75 5.89 -24.49
N VAL A 397 1.54 6.94 -24.28
CA VAL A 397 1.04 8.30 -24.07
C VAL A 397 1.61 9.22 -25.14
N GLN A 398 0.77 10.08 -25.71
CA GLN A 398 1.18 11.15 -26.61
C GLN A 398 0.80 12.50 -26.01
N TRP A 399 1.80 13.35 -25.82
CA TRP A 399 1.61 14.74 -25.45
C TRP A 399 1.59 15.59 -26.70
N TYR A 400 0.59 16.46 -26.83
CA TYR A 400 0.48 17.42 -27.92
C TYR A 400 0.59 18.84 -27.38
N ASN A 401 1.52 19.61 -27.94
CA ASN A 401 1.69 21.01 -27.58
C ASN A 401 0.76 21.91 -28.38
N GLN A 402 -0.36 22.29 -27.77
CA GLN A 402 -1.24 23.34 -28.30
C GLN A 402 -0.75 24.73 -27.91
N ASP A 403 0.14 24.87 -26.94
CA ASP A 403 0.65 26.19 -26.58
C ASP A 403 1.47 26.84 -27.71
N ASP A 404 1.56 28.17 -27.70
CA ASP A 404 2.37 28.92 -28.65
C ASP A 404 3.85 29.02 -28.23
N VAL A 405 4.17 28.48 -27.05
CA VAL A 405 5.52 28.39 -26.49
C VAL A 405 6.01 26.92 -26.47
N PRO A 406 7.29 26.64 -26.81
CA PRO A 406 7.86 25.30 -26.67
C PRO A 406 7.80 24.80 -25.23
N ASN A 407 7.30 23.59 -25.01
CA ASN A 407 7.16 22.98 -23.69
C ASN A 407 7.99 21.69 -23.59
N SER A 408 8.01 21.01 -22.44
CA SER A 408 8.68 19.71 -22.29
C SER A 408 7.93 18.77 -21.37
N ILE A 409 8.23 17.48 -21.49
CA ILE A 409 7.75 16.40 -20.64
C ILE A 409 8.98 15.73 -20.04
N THR A 410 9.31 16.11 -18.82
CA THR A 410 10.54 15.68 -18.14
C THR A 410 10.17 15.01 -16.83
N SER A 411 10.53 13.73 -16.69
CA SER A 411 10.28 12.98 -15.46
C SER A 411 11.12 13.52 -14.31
N ASP A 412 10.51 13.65 -13.14
CA ASP A 412 11.17 14.12 -11.92
C ASP A 412 12.30 13.17 -11.49
N LEU A 413 12.11 11.87 -11.73
CA LEU A 413 13.09 10.81 -11.50
C LEU A 413 13.99 10.54 -12.72
N LYS A 414 13.97 11.45 -13.71
CA LYS A 414 14.78 11.40 -14.94
C LYS A 414 14.65 10.07 -15.71
N LYS A 415 13.48 9.44 -15.67
CA LYS A 415 13.17 8.18 -16.40
C LYS A 415 12.85 8.41 -17.88
N PHE A 416 12.36 9.60 -18.22
CA PHE A 416 12.07 10.03 -19.60
C PHE A 416 12.19 11.55 -19.71
N ASP A 417 12.53 12.03 -20.90
CA ASP A 417 12.66 13.45 -21.20
C ASP A 417 12.39 13.69 -22.69
N SER A 418 11.40 14.52 -23.01
CA SER A 418 11.10 14.91 -24.40
C SER A 418 12.09 15.94 -24.95
N THR A 419 12.90 16.56 -24.09
CA THR A 419 13.72 17.78 -24.33
C THR A 419 12.87 19.01 -24.66
N PHE A 420 12.22 19.02 -25.82
CA PHE A 420 11.30 20.06 -26.26
C PHE A 420 10.18 19.47 -27.12
N ILE A 421 8.99 20.03 -26.97
CA ILE A 421 7.85 19.83 -27.86
C ILE A 421 7.50 21.22 -28.40
N MET A 422 7.78 21.43 -29.69
CA MET A 422 7.46 22.70 -30.35
C MET A 422 5.93 22.89 -30.46
N PRO A 423 5.44 24.13 -30.57
CA PRO A 423 4.02 24.39 -30.86
C PRO A 423 3.51 23.55 -32.03
N ASN A 424 2.32 22.99 -31.88
CA ASN A 424 1.67 22.09 -32.83
C ASN A 424 2.43 20.76 -33.12
N HIS A 425 3.38 20.38 -32.26
CA HIS A 425 4.04 19.09 -32.34
C HIS A 425 3.63 18.18 -31.19
N SER A 426 3.86 16.88 -31.37
CA SER A 426 3.61 15.87 -30.34
C SER A 426 4.87 15.10 -30.00
N TRP A 427 4.92 14.59 -28.78
CA TRP A 427 5.91 13.60 -28.34
C TRP A 427 5.19 12.39 -27.75
N THR A 428 5.74 11.21 -27.99
CA THR A 428 5.11 9.94 -27.59
C THR A 428 6.09 9.11 -26.77
N PHE A 429 5.60 8.52 -25.68
CA PHE A 429 6.37 7.62 -24.81
C PHE A 429 5.57 6.35 -24.51
N VAL A 430 6.26 5.22 -24.44
CA VAL A 430 5.67 3.92 -24.09
C VAL A 430 6.13 3.53 -22.70
N PHE A 431 5.19 3.36 -21.78
CA PHE A 431 5.43 2.84 -20.45
C PHE A 431 5.45 1.31 -20.48
N ASP A 432 6.48 0.72 -19.88
CA ASP A 432 6.71 -0.72 -19.84
C ASP A 432 6.78 -1.29 -18.41
N ARG A 433 6.70 -0.42 -17.39
CA ARG A 433 6.81 -0.79 -15.98
C ARG A 433 5.69 -0.15 -15.16
N PRO A 434 5.08 -0.88 -14.23
CA PRO A 434 4.14 -0.29 -13.28
C PRO A 434 4.85 0.68 -12.33
N GLY A 435 4.18 1.77 -11.97
CA GLY A 435 4.76 2.82 -11.12
C GLY A 435 3.99 4.12 -11.17
N ILE A 436 4.40 5.07 -10.34
CA ILE A 436 3.91 6.44 -10.36
C ILE A 436 5.01 7.32 -10.95
N TYR A 437 4.67 8.07 -11.99
CA TYR A 437 5.60 8.92 -12.72
C TYR A 437 5.13 10.37 -12.65
N TRP A 438 5.79 11.14 -11.80
CA TRP A 438 5.66 12.59 -11.81
C TRP A 438 6.53 13.18 -12.93
N TYR A 439 6.00 14.22 -13.56
CA TYR A 439 6.71 14.95 -14.60
C TYR A 439 6.34 16.42 -14.60
N HIS A 440 7.24 17.22 -15.18
CA HIS A 440 7.12 18.66 -15.33
C HIS A 440 7.69 19.16 -16.65
N SER A 441 7.55 20.47 -16.90
CA SER A 441 8.26 21.18 -17.96
C SER A 441 9.50 21.85 -17.39
N GLU A 442 10.66 21.59 -17.98
CA GLU A 442 11.94 22.22 -17.57
C GLU A 442 11.92 23.74 -17.80
N GLN A 443 11.21 24.22 -18.82
CA GLN A 443 11.07 25.65 -19.11
C GLN A 443 9.98 26.32 -18.27
N HIS A 444 9.01 25.54 -17.79
CA HIS A 444 7.87 26.02 -17.00
C HIS A 444 7.71 25.16 -15.74
N PRO A 445 8.60 25.31 -14.74
CA PRO A 445 8.69 24.35 -13.63
C PRO A 445 7.45 24.27 -12.73
N TRP A 446 6.46 25.17 -12.89
CA TRP A 446 5.19 25.11 -12.16
C TRP A 446 4.18 24.12 -12.78
N MET A 447 4.41 23.68 -14.02
CA MET A 447 3.56 22.70 -14.68
C MET A 447 3.94 21.30 -14.21
N HIS A 448 3.05 20.65 -13.46
CA HIS A 448 3.25 19.29 -12.93
C HIS A 448 2.07 18.37 -13.25
N ALA A 449 2.36 17.11 -13.53
CA ALA A 449 1.34 16.08 -13.70
C ALA A 449 1.83 14.69 -13.27
N GLU A 450 0.88 13.77 -13.14
CA GLU A 450 1.11 12.41 -12.65
C GLU A 450 0.63 11.36 -13.68
N ILE A 451 1.41 10.30 -13.86
CA ILE A 451 1.01 9.10 -14.58
C ILE A 451 1.09 7.91 -13.64
N ILE A 452 -0.02 7.20 -13.48
CA ILE A 452 -0.08 5.93 -12.76
C ILE A 452 -0.09 4.81 -13.78
N VAL A 453 0.89 3.89 -13.73
CA VAL A 453 0.95 2.72 -14.60
C VAL A 453 0.66 1.47 -13.79
N LEU A 454 -0.37 0.73 -14.19
CA LEU A 454 -0.84 -0.50 -13.57
C LEU A 454 -0.36 -1.74 -14.34
N PRO A 455 -0.13 -2.88 -13.67
CA PRO A 455 0.19 -4.14 -14.35
C PRO A 455 -1.01 -4.69 -15.13
N SER A 456 -0.76 -5.61 -16.07
CA SER A 456 -1.79 -6.18 -16.95
C SER A 456 -2.85 -7.04 -16.24
N GLU A 457 -2.59 -7.44 -15.00
CA GLU A 457 -3.48 -8.32 -14.21
C GLU A 457 -4.77 -7.64 -13.75
N PHE A 458 -4.86 -6.32 -13.91
CA PHE A 458 -6.09 -5.54 -13.64
C PHE A 458 -7.10 -5.54 -14.79
N VAL A 459 -6.85 -6.29 -15.86
CA VAL A 459 -7.85 -6.52 -16.91
C VAL A 459 -8.83 -7.59 -16.42
N PRO A 460 -10.15 -7.31 -16.31
CA PRO A 460 -11.14 -8.34 -16.03
C PRO A 460 -11.00 -9.44 -17.07
N VAL A 461 -10.59 -10.63 -16.65
CA VAL A 461 -10.49 -11.78 -17.54
C VAL A 461 -11.92 -12.10 -17.99
N THR A 462 -12.27 -11.77 -19.24
CA THR A 462 -13.50 -12.29 -19.85
C THR A 462 -13.42 -13.82 -19.78
N PRO A 463 -14.39 -14.51 -19.15
CA PRO A 463 -14.38 -15.96 -19.11
C PRO A 463 -14.30 -16.47 -20.54
N LYS A 464 -13.30 -17.33 -20.84
CA LYS A 464 -13.33 -18.12 -22.06
C LYS A 464 -14.65 -18.89 -22.04
N GLY A 465 -15.53 -18.55 -22.98
CA GLY A 465 -16.80 -19.23 -23.15
C GLY A 465 -16.58 -20.74 -23.27
N PRO A 466 -17.56 -21.55 -22.86
CA PRO A 466 -17.43 -23.00 -22.85
C PRO A 466 -17.03 -23.48 -24.25
N ILE A 467 -15.96 -24.25 -24.31
CA ILE A 467 -15.61 -25.03 -25.49
C ILE A 467 -16.76 -26.05 -25.62
N HIS A 468 -17.66 -25.81 -26.58
CA HIS A 468 -18.67 -26.79 -26.93
C HIS A 468 -17.97 -28.03 -27.54
N PRO A 469 -18.41 -29.24 -27.16
CA PRO A 469 -17.74 -30.51 -27.48
C PRO A 469 -17.75 -30.86 -28.96
#